data_AF-A0A816I6U5-F1
#
_entry.id   AF-A0A816I6U5-F1
#
_cell.length_a   1.000
_cell.length_b   1.000
_cell.length_c   1.000
_cell.angle_alpha   90.00
_cell.angle_beta   90.00
_cell.angle_gamma   90.00
#
_symmetry.space_group_name_H-M   'P 1'
#
loop_
_entity.id
_entity.type
_entity.pdbx_description
1 polymer ?
#
loop_
_entity_poly.entity_id
_entity_poly.type
_entity_poly.pdbx_seq_one_letter_code
_entity_poly.pdbx_strand_id
1 'polypeptide(L)'
;MARKVYLRGGLGVGAFRRIYGGSKRNGSRPPHFCKSSGGIARHILQQLETMNIVEIDTKGGRRITSSGQRDLDQVAGRIAAEI
;
A
#
# COMPACT_ATOMS: atom_id res chain seq x y z
N MET A 1 -2.74 2.32 1.57
CA MET A 1 -1.52 1.83 0.88
C MET A 1 -0.35 2.78 1.04
N ALA A 2 -0.55 4.10 0.83
CA ALA A 2 0.48 5.14 0.97
C ALA A 2 1.31 5.04 2.26
N ARG A 3 0.68 4.93 3.44
CA ARG A 3 1.40 4.76 4.72
C ARG A 3 2.37 3.57 4.75
N LYS A 4 2.01 2.44 4.12
CA LYS A 4 2.90 1.27 4.09
C LYS A 4 4.10 1.49 3.18
N VAL A 5 3.91 2.19 2.06
CA VAL A 5 5.01 2.61 1.16
C VAL A 5 5.93 3.60 1.87
N TYR A 6 5.36 4.54 2.63
CA TYR A 6 6.11 5.49 3.45
C TYR A 6 7.02 4.78 4.47
N LEU A 7 6.48 3.82 5.21
CA LEU A 7 7.24 3.09 6.24
C LEU A 7 8.22 2.05 5.68
N ARG A 8 7.89 1.44 4.54
CA ARG A 8 8.71 0.41 3.90
C ARG A 8 8.78 0.71 2.41
N GLY A 9 9.91 1.26 1.98
CA GLY A 9 10.21 1.48 0.57
C GLY A 9 10.34 0.17 -0.22
N GLY A 10 10.22 0.25 -1.55
CA GLY A 10 10.41 -0.88 -2.45
C GLY A 10 9.24 -1.87 -2.51
N LEU A 11 8.07 -1.52 -1.97
CA LEU A 11 6.90 -2.40 -1.97
C LEU A 11 6.21 -2.44 -3.35
N GLY A 12 6.17 -3.62 -3.96
CA GLY A 12 5.41 -3.88 -5.18
C GLY A 12 4.00 -4.45 -4.93
N VAL A 13 3.25 -4.67 -6.02
CA VAL A 13 1.89 -5.25 -5.98
C VAL A 13 1.88 -6.62 -5.27
N GLY A 14 2.89 -7.46 -5.49
CA GLY A 14 3.00 -8.78 -4.85
C GLY A 14 3.10 -8.73 -3.32
N ALA A 15 3.78 -7.71 -2.78
CA ALA A 15 3.90 -7.50 -1.34
C ALA A 15 2.54 -7.10 -0.75
N PHE A 16 1.83 -6.17 -1.40
CA PHE A 16 0.48 -5.78 -0.98
C PHE A 16 -0.52 -6.93 -1.02
N ARG A 17 -0.38 -7.83 -2.01
CA ARG A 17 -1.19 -9.05 -2.09
C ARG A 17 -0.98 -10.01 -0.92
N ARG A 18 0.22 -10.05 -0.33
CA ARG A 18 0.49 -10.82 0.89
C ARG A 18 0.02 -10.09 2.14
N ILE A 19 0.32 -8.79 2.23
CA ILE A 19 -0.02 -7.95 3.38
C ILE A 19 -1.53 -7.89 3.62
N TYR A 20 -2.30 -7.72 2.54
CA TYR A 20 -3.76 -7.67 2.60
C TYR A 20 -4.40 -9.01 2.25
N GLY A 21 -3.59 -10.06 2.11
CA GLY A 21 -4.08 -11.44 2.01
C GLY A 21 -4.55 -11.93 3.37
N GLY A 22 -5.27 -13.05 3.39
CA GLY A 22 -5.87 -13.56 4.61
C GLY A 22 -6.24 -15.03 4.51
N SER A 23 -6.88 -15.52 5.57
CA SER A 23 -7.40 -16.89 5.62
C SER A 23 -8.63 -17.02 4.72
N LYS A 24 -8.56 -17.90 3.71
CA LYS A 24 -9.69 -18.18 2.83
C LYS A 24 -10.42 -19.43 3.30
N ARG A 25 -11.73 -19.30 3.52
CA ARG A 25 -12.62 -20.42 3.79
C ARG A 25 -12.83 -21.25 2.52
N ASN A 26 -12.54 -22.55 2.58
CA ASN A 26 -12.65 -23.50 1.47
C ASN A 26 -13.84 -24.48 1.64
N GLY A 27 -14.93 -24.02 2.25
CA GLY A 27 -16.11 -24.84 2.53
C GLY A 27 -15.84 -25.89 3.60
N SER A 28 -15.92 -27.17 3.22
CA SER A 28 -15.67 -28.33 4.11
C SER A 28 -14.17 -28.59 4.36
N ARG A 29 -13.28 -28.07 3.51
CA ARG A 29 -11.82 -28.20 3.68
C ARG A 29 -11.27 -27.14 4.65
N PRO A 30 -10.16 -27.42 5.37
CA PRO A 30 -9.52 -26.45 6.25
C PRO A 30 -9.18 -25.13 5.53
N PRO A 31 -9.19 -24.01 6.28
CA PRO A 31 -8.84 -22.72 5.73
C PRO A 31 -7.33 -22.62 5.45
N HIS A 32 -6.98 -21.99 4.33
CA HIS A 32 -5.59 -21.74 3.95
C HIS A 32 -5.39 -20.28 3.58
N PHE A 33 -4.16 -19.77 3.76
CA PHE A 33 -3.81 -18.42 3.37
C PHE A 33 -3.96 -18.21 1.86
N CYS A 34 -4.65 -17.15 1.47
CA CYS A 34 -4.78 -16.72 0.08
C CYS A 34 -4.36 -15.25 -0.07
N LYS A 35 -3.67 -14.98 -1.17
CA LYS A 35 -3.28 -13.63 -1.58
C LYS A 35 -4.52 -12.82 -1.96
N SER A 36 -4.51 -11.52 -1.67
CA SER A 36 -5.57 -10.62 -2.11
C SER A 36 -5.52 -10.32 -3.61
N SER A 37 -6.55 -9.62 -4.10
CA SER A 37 -6.68 -9.22 -5.50
C SER A 37 -5.50 -8.35 -5.93
N GLY A 38 -4.81 -8.78 -7.00
CA GLY A 38 -3.72 -8.01 -7.58
C GLY A 38 -4.19 -6.83 -8.43
N GLY A 39 -5.38 -6.93 -9.04
CA GLY A 39 -5.93 -5.88 -9.90
C GLY A 39 -6.26 -4.61 -9.09
N ILE A 40 -6.98 -4.76 -7.98
CA ILE A 40 -7.33 -3.65 -7.09
C ILE A 40 -6.05 -3.00 -6.53
N ALA A 41 -5.10 -3.82 -6.06
CA ALA A 41 -3.85 -3.30 -5.53
C ALA A 41 -3.03 -2.54 -6.59
N ARG A 42 -3.00 -3.01 -7.84
CA ARG A 42 -2.35 -2.30 -8.95
C ARG A 42 -3.06 -0.98 -9.26
N HIS A 43 -4.39 -1.01 -9.32
CA HIS A 43 -5.19 0.17 -9.67
C HIS A 43 -5.02 1.31 -8.66
N ILE A 44 -5.14 1.01 -7.35
CA ILE A 44 -4.91 2.00 -6.29
C ILE A 44 -3.50 2.59 -6.38
N LEU A 45 -2.52 1.73 -6.64
CA LEU A 45 -1.14 2.14 -6.78
C LEU A 45 -0.94 3.07 -8.00
N GLN A 46 -1.52 2.74 -9.15
CA GLN A 46 -1.49 3.62 -10.33
C GLN A 46 -2.18 4.97 -10.06
N GLN A 47 -3.30 4.98 -9.34
CA GLN A 47 -3.98 6.23 -8.96
C GLN A 47 -3.11 7.11 -8.07
N LEU A 48 -2.42 6.53 -7.09
CA LEU A 48 -1.49 7.26 -6.22
C LEU A 48 -0.26 7.80 -6.96
N GLU A 49 0.11 7.16 -8.06
CA GLU A 49 1.17 7.59 -8.96
C GLU A 49 0.71 8.77 -9.83
N THR A 50 -0.52 8.71 -10.37
CA THR A 50 -1.15 9.85 -11.06
C THR A 50 -1.28 11.09 -10.15
N MET A 51 -1.53 10.89 -8.85
CA MET A 51 -1.59 11.97 -7.86
C MET A 51 -0.19 12.44 -7.40
N ASN A 52 0.90 11.91 -7.97
CA ASN A 52 2.29 12.23 -7.59
C ASN A 52 2.62 12.01 -6.10
N ILE A 53 1.92 11.08 -5.44
CA ILE A 53 2.18 10.70 -4.03
C ILE A 53 3.22 9.58 -3.97
N VAL A 54 3.24 8.70 -4.97
CA VAL A 54 4.11 7.51 -5.04
C VAL A 54 4.83 7.49 -6.37
N GLU A 55 6.12 7.18 -6.36
CA GLU A 55 6.97 7.03 -7.56
C GLU A 55 7.48 5.60 -7.70
N ILE A 56 7.89 5.24 -8.92
CA ILE A 56 8.59 3.98 -9.20
C ILE A 56 10.05 4.15 -8.77
N ASP A 57 10.53 3.24 -7.94
CA ASP A 57 11.94 3.25 -7.53
C ASP A 57 12.82 2.63 -8.63
N THR A 58 14.03 3.17 -8.80
CA THR A 58 15.06 2.69 -9.73
C THR A 58 15.45 1.23 -9.50
N LYS A 59 15.41 0.77 -8.24
CA LYS A 59 15.67 -0.62 -7.83
C LYS A 59 14.46 -1.54 -7.98
N GLY A 60 13.34 -1.01 -8.49
CA GLY A 60 12.07 -1.68 -8.61
C GLY A 60 11.17 -1.49 -7.38
N GLY A 61 9.87 -1.67 -7.58
CA GLY A 61 8.87 -1.41 -6.54
C GLY A 61 8.43 0.05 -6.53
N ARG A 62 8.03 0.53 -5.36
CA ARG A 62 7.44 1.87 -5.19
C ARG A 62 7.99 2.58 -3.97
N ARG A 63 8.18 3.89 -4.10
CA ARG A 63 8.68 4.78 -3.06
C ARG A 63 7.71 5.96 -2.91
N ILE A 64 7.65 6.55 -1.72
CA ILE A 64 6.89 7.79 -1.51
C ILE A 64 7.68 8.97 -2.11
N THR A 65 6.99 9.90 -2.76
CA THR A 65 7.58 11.16 -3.24
C THR A 65 7.77 12.13 -2.08
N SER A 66 8.61 13.15 -2.27
CA SER A 66 8.79 14.24 -1.28
C SER A 66 7.49 15.00 -1.01
N SER A 67 6.68 15.25 -2.05
CA SER A 67 5.34 15.82 -1.92
C SER A 67 4.40 14.91 -1.14
N GLY A 68 4.35 13.62 -1.48
CA GLY A 68 3.50 12.64 -0.81
C GLY A 68 3.85 12.45 0.66
N GLN A 69 5.13 12.57 1.02
CA GLN A 69 5.57 12.58 2.41
C GLN A 69 5.03 13.81 3.17
N ARG A 70 5.17 15.01 2.60
CA ARG A 70 4.64 16.25 3.21
C ARG A 70 3.13 16.15 3.45
N ASP A 71 2.38 15.67 2.47
CA ASP A 71 0.92 15.57 2.56
C ASP A 71 0.50 14.62 3.68
N LEU A 72 1.18 13.46 3.80
CA LEU A 72 0.92 12.50 4.86
C LEU A 72 1.27 13.07 6.24
N ASP A 73 2.40 13.77 6.36
CA ASP A 73 2.84 14.36 7.62
C ASP A 73 1.93 15.52 8.06
N GLN A 74 1.40 16.32 7.13
CA GLN A 74 0.41 17.36 7.43
C GLN A 74 -0.90 16.77 7.96
N VAL A 75 -1.40 15.70 7.34
CA VAL A 75 -2.60 15.00 7.83
C VAL A 75 -2.35 14.40 9.22
N ALA A 76 -1.16 13.81 9.44
CA ALA A 76 -0.80 13.28 10.74
C ALA A 76 -0.76 14.37 11.83
N GLY A 77 -0.20 15.55 11.53
CA GLY A 77 -0.17 16.67 12.46
C GLY A 77 -1.55 17.19 12.84
N ARG A 78 -2.51 17.21 11.91
CA ARG A 78 -3.91 17.57 12.21
C ARG A 78 -4.56 16.58 13.18
N ILE A 79 -4.40 15.28 12.90
CA ILE A 79 -4.95 14.22 13.77
C ILE A 79 -4.33 14.29 15.17
N ALA A 80 -3.02 14.56 15.27
CA ALA A 80 -2.34 14.65 16.56
C ALA A 80 -2.78 15.87 17.40
N ALA A 81 -3.25 16.95 16.78
CA ALA A 81 -3.77 18.13 17.47
C ALA A 81 -5.24 18.00 17.88
N GLU A 82 -5.97 17.04 17.30
CA GLU A 82 -7.38 16.78 17.56
C GLU A 82 -7.59 15.76 18.70
N ILE A 83 -6.52 15.10 19.15
CA ILE A 83 -6.46 14.20 20.31
C ILE A 83 -5.94 14.98 21.53
#